data_AF-A0AAJ4P4N7-F1
#
_entry.id   AF-A0AAJ4P4N7-F1
#
_cell.length_a   1.000
_cell.length_b   1.000
_cell.length_c   1.000
_cell.angle_alpha   90.00
_cell.angle_beta   90.00
_cell.angle_gamma   90.00
#
_symmetry.space_group_name_H-M   'P 1'
#
loop_
_entity.id
_entity.type
_entity.pdbx_description
1 polymer ?
#
loop_
_entity_poly.entity_id
_entity_poly.type
_entity_poly.pdbx_seq_one_letter_code
_entity_poly.pdbx_strand_id
1 'polypeptide(L)'
;MSGVRKICQGMATIAITTTVLTGCSQVIKTGANVALGFTENHIVPPILAMDDAEMVCNSGNSLTPAIMATKEMGADPTRVVVLMYSAAGICAEQKALEAELRYLRASKTNQVAEAQDARIEQKRWAALAAQRQYTGYQLFQSRYEKKYQKALGEECPRMNSDIEQTVYLLGMLSGLQAMTNDINSGGAVHVPKDIAAVVERGMVCLDNAKFWGAPNATRAVIWTLLPGAGEGKPDPYQTLKQSTQIGEQKGVRLSHALYAVAAQASGDDAKVRDALKTFAQARTEEKPVNPQFKLIDSMAAIMVSGISDRYWTENTGIRSGDDGMQRFWDESDSSSELDDLFSADL
;
A
#
# COMPACT_ATOMS: atom_id res chain seq x y z
N MET A 1 64.08 36.15 -3.00
CA MET A 1 63.64 34.74 -2.80
C MET A 1 62.44 34.56 -1.83
N SER A 2 61.68 35.60 -1.43
CA SER A 2 60.69 35.48 -0.34
C SER A 2 59.21 35.45 -0.77
N GLY A 3 58.82 36.06 -1.90
CA GLY A 3 57.41 36.15 -2.32
C GLY A 3 56.83 34.87 -2.94
N VAL A 4 57.58 34.20 -3.83
CA VAL A 4 57.11 33.02 -4.60
C VAL A 4 56.88 31.80 -3.69
N ARG A 5 57.67 31.66 -2.62
CA ARG A 5 57.56 30.54 -1.67
C ARG A 5 56.31 30.65 -0.79
N LYS A 6 55.90 31.87 -0.42
CA LYS A 6 54.65 32.13 0.33
C LYS A 6 53.40 31.89 -0.52
N ILE A 7 53.44 32.24 -1.81
CA ILE A 7 52.32 32.01 -2.74
C ILE A 7 52.16 30.51 -3.03
N CYS A 8 53.26 29.78 -3.27
CA CYS A 8 53.21 28.32 -3.44
C CYS A 8 52.77 27.59 -2.15
N GLN A 9 53.18 28.05 -0.97
CA GLN A 9 52.70 27.50 0.30
C GLN A 9 51.22 27.77 0.53
N GLY A 10 50.72 28.97 0.19
CA GLY A 10 49.30 29.31 0.27
C GLY A 10 48.42 28.53 -0.72
N MET A 11 48.89 28.30 -1.95
CA MET A 11 48.17 27.45 -2.90
C MET A 11 48.21 25.96 -2.51
N ALA A 12 49.32 25.48 -1.94
CA ALA A 12 49.42 24.10 -1.46
C ALA A 12 48.51 23.85 -0.25
N THR A 13 48.44 24.78 0.71
CA THR A 13 47.50 24.66 1.84
C THR A 13 46.06 24.70 1.35
N ILE A 14 45.68 25.65 0.48
CA ILE A 14 44.34 25.70 -0.11
C ILE A 14 44.00 24.39 -0.83
N ALA A 15 44.87 23.91 -1.73
CA ALA A 15 44.62 22.68 -2.48
C ALA A 15 44.46 21.43 -1.59
N ILE A 16 45.21 21.33 -0.49
CA ILE A 16 45.11 20.24 0.49
C ILE A 16 43.81 20.35 1.30
N THR A 17 43.40 21.55 1.76
CA THR A 17 42.11 21.69 2.46
C THR A 17 40.92 21.39 1.55
N THR A 18 40.95 21.81 0.27
CA THR A 18 39.85 21.50 -0.66
C THR A 18 39.75 20.00 -0.98
N THR A 19 40.86 19.28 -1.10
CA THR A 19 40.84 17.82 -1.36
C THR A 19 40.39 17.02 -0.14
N VAL A 20 40.76 17.43 1.08
CA VAL A 20 40.32 16.74 2.31
C VAL A 20 38.82 16.95 2.56
N LEU A 21 38.30 18.17 2.37
CA LEU A 21 36.88 18.48 2.58
C LEU A 21 35.97 17.85 1.52
N THR A 22 36.40 17.83 0.25
CA THR A 22 35.65 17.15 -0.83
C THR A 22 35.73 15.63 -0.73
N GLY A 23 36.87 15.09 -0.28
CA GLY A 23 37.08 13.65 -0.05
C GLY A 23 36.14 13.07 1.02
N CYS A 24 35.99 13.73 2.18
CA CYS A 24 35.09 13.28 3.24
C CYS A 24 33.61 13.27 2.78
N SER A 25 33.18 14.30 2.04
CA SER A 25 31.81 14.36 1.50
C SER A 25 31.53 13.24 0.49
N GLN A 26 32.48 12.92 -0.40
CA GLN A 26 32.33 11.82 -1.35
C GLN A 26 32.38 10.44 -0.68
N VAL A 27 33.20 10.26 0.37
CA VAL A 27 33.25 9.00 1.14
C VAL A 27 31.93 8.77 1.88
N ILE A 28 31.37 9.79 2.54
CA ILE A 28 30.08 9.70 3.23
C ILE A 28 28.96 9.38 2.24
N LYS A 29 28.90 10.08 1.10
CA LYS A 29 27.93 9.82 0.04
C LYS A 29 28.06 8.42 -0.54
N THR A 30 29.28 7.95 -0.78
CA THR A 30 29.54 6.62 -1.33
C THR A 30 29.13 5.55 -0.32
N GLY A 31 29.53 5.68 0.94
CA GLY A 31 29.15 4.76 2.02
C GLY A 31 27.63 4.66 2.21
N ALA A 32 26.93 5.80 2.20
CA ALA A 32 25.48 5.83 2.31
C ALA A 32 24.77 5.16 1.11
N ASN A 33 25.25 5.38 -0.13
CA ASN A 33 24.69 4.69 -1.30
C ASN A 33 25.00 3.19 -1.31
N VAL A 34 26.17 2.77 -0.82
CA VAL A 34 26.50 1.33 -0.65
C VAL A 34 25.56 0.69 0.37
N ALA A 35 25.31 1.35 1.50
CA ALA A 35 24.38 0.86 2.53
C ALA A 35 22.93 0.75 1.99
N LEU A 36 22.48 1.73 1.21
CA LEU A 36 21.18 1.66 0.54
C LEU A 36 21.11 0.55 -0.51
N GLY A 37 22.15 0.39 -1.33
CA GLY A 37 22.24 -0.72 -2.28
C GLY A 37 22.24 -2.10 -1.61
N PHE A 38 22.91 -2.22 -0.46
CA PHE A 38 22.82 -3.42 0.38
C PHE A 38 21.40 -3.64 0.88
N THR A 39 20.74 -2.57 1.35
CA THR A 39 19.35 -2.64 1.83
C THR A 39 18.40 -3.11 0.71
N GLU A 40 18.49 -2.51 -0.48
CA GLU A 40 17.67 -2.87 -1.65
C GLU A 40 17.87 -4.33 -2.08
N ASN A 41 19.10 -4.84 -2.05
CA ASN A 41 19.43 -6.16 -2.59
C ASN A 41 19.43 -7.30 -1.55
N HIS A 42 19.60 -7.00 -0.27
CA HIS A 42 19.79 -8.00 0.79
C HIS A 42 18.82 -7.88 1.97
N ILE A 43 18.18 -6.73 2.18
CA ILE A 43 17.22 -6.53 3.29
C ILE A 43 15.78 -6.56 2.79
N VAL A 44 15.48 -5.88 1.67
CA VAL A 44 14.12 -5.82 1.11
C VAL A 44 13.59 -7.20 0.70
N PRO A 45 14.34 -8.07 0.00
CA PRO A 45 13.80 -9.36 -0.42
C PRO A 45 13.42 -10.28 0.76
N PRO A 46 14.24 -10.43 1.83
CA PRO A 46 13.80 -11.12 3.03
C PRO A 46 12.54 -10.53 3.67
N ILE A 47 12.42 -9.20 3.74
CA ILE A 47 11.21 -8.53 4.25
C ILE A 47 9.96 -8.90 3.43
N LEU A 48 10.06 -8.91 2.09
CA LEU A 48 8.94 -9.29 1.21
C LEU A 48 8.54 -10.77 1.37
N ALA A 49 9.49 -11.62 1.76
CA ALA A 49 9.27 -13.03 2.07
C ALA A 49 8.71 -13.27 3.49
N MET A 50 8.64 -12.25 4.34
CA MET A 50 7.96 -12.33 5.65
C MET A 50 6.45 -12.27 5.47
N ASP A 51 5.70 -12.89 6.37
CA ASP A 51 4.24 -12.86 6.43
C ASP A 51 3.68 -11.89 7.49
N ASP A 52 4.54 -11.30 8.32
CA ASP A 52 4.14 -10.36 9.38
C ASP A 52 4.08 -8.91 8.88
N ALA A 53 2.93 -8.53 8.34
CA ALA A 53 2.68 -7.16 7.87
C ALA A 53 2.63 -6.12 9.01
N GLU A 54 2.28 -6.53 10.23
CA GLU A 54 2.27 -5.62 11.39
C GLU A 54 3.70 -5.26 11.80
N MET A 55 4.60 -6.24 11.89
CA MET A 55 6.01 -6.01 12.19
C MET A 55 6.66 -5.13 11.13
N VAL A 56 6.37 -5.36 9.84
CA VAL A 56 6.91 -4.54 8.74
C VAL A 56 6.39 -3.11 8.83
N CYS A 57 5.11 -2.92 9.12
CA CYS A 57 4.56 -1.59 9.29
C CYS A 57 5.18 -0.85 10.50
N ASN A 58 5.29 -1.51 11.65
CA ASN A 58 5.94 -0.93 12.84
C ASN A 58 7.41 -0.58 12.57
N SER A 59 8.12 -1.45 11.86
CA SER A 59 9.48 -1.18 11.39
C SER A 59 9.52 0.04 10.47
N GLY A 60 8.55 0.19 9.57
CA GLY A 60 8.38 1.38 8.74
C GLY A 60 8.22 2.65 9.58
N ASN A 61 7.37 2.64 10.61
CA ASN A 61 7.19 3.77 11.52
C ASN A 61 8.50 4.16 12.23
N SER A 62 9.26 3.18 12.72
CA SER A 62 10.45 3.42 13.53
C SER A 62 11.70 3.75 12.70
N LEU A 63 11.89 3.11 11.54
CA LEU A 63 13.12 3.22 10.76
C LEU A 63 13.08 4.27 9.66
N THR A 64 11.89 4.73 9.23
CA THR A 64 11.77 5.77 8.19
C THR A 64 12.62 7.02 8.50
N PRO A 65 12.61 7.59 9.72
CA PRO A 65 13.43 8.77 10.03
C PRO A 65 14.94 8.51 9.86
N ALA A 66 15.41 7.33 10.26
CA ALA A 66 16.82 6.96 10.15
C ALA A 66 17.26 6.81 8.68
N ILE A 67 16.43 6.18 7.83
CA ILE A 67 16.72 6.09 6.40
C ILE A 67 16.61 7.46 5.72
N MET A 68 15.66 8.30 6.11
CA MET A 68 15.54 9.65 5.56
C MET A 68 16.76 10.53 5.85
N ALA A 69 17.41 10.35 7.01
CA ALA A 69 18.64 11.06 7.36
C ALA A 69 19.80 10.80 6.37
N THR A 70 19.80 9.67 5.63
CA THR A 70 20.83 9.41 4.62
C THR A 70 20.74 10.36 3.43
N LYS A 71 19.61 11.07 3.24
CA LYS A 71 19.48 12.11 2.21
C LYS A 71 20.45 13.27 2.47
N GLU A 72 20.66 13.65 3.73
CA GLU A 72 21.62 14.69 4.12
C GLU A 72 23.07 14.26 3.87
N MET A 73 23.31 12.94 3.82
CA MET A 73 24.60 12.34 3.44
C MET A 73 24.81 12.34 1.91
N GLY A 74 23.88 12.89 1.12
CA GLY A 74 23.97 12.96 -0.34
C GLY A 74 23.55 11.67 -1.06
N ALA A 75 22.97 10.70 -0.34
CA ALA A 75 22.42 9.49 -0.92
C ALA A 75 20.98 9.68 -1.38
N ASP A 76 20.46 8.74 -2.18
CA ASP A 76 19.07 8.74 -2.63
C ASP A 76 18.28 7.59 -1.98
N PRO A 77 17.66 7.81 -0.81
CA PRO A 77 16.93 6.76 -0.10
C PRO A 77 15.55 6.46 -0.66
N THR A 78 15.12 7.17 -1.71
CA THR A 78 13.71 7.21 -2.12
C THR A 78 13.12 5.82 -2.37
N ARG A 79 13.87 4.89 -2.99
CA ARG A 79 13.37 3.54 -3.27
C ARG A 79 12.96 2.79 -1.99
N VAL A 80 13.79 2.88 -0.95
CA VAL A 80 13.54 2.25 0.34
C VAL A 80 12.46 3.02 1.11
N VAL A 81 12.52 4.35 1.08
CA VAL A 81 11.61 5.22 1.81
C VAL A 81 10.18 5.13 1.30
N VAL A 82 9.97 4.95 -0.01
CA VAL A 82 8.63 4.72 -0.58
C VAL A 82 8.01 3.48 0.05
N LEU A 83 8.74 2.36 0.09
CA LEU A 83 8.29 1.13 0.74
C LEU A 83 7.99 1.37 2.22
N MET A 84 8.87 2.07 2.94
CA MET A 84 8.69 2.31 4.37
C MET A 84 7.50 3.23 4.69
N TYR A 85 7.27 4.29 3.92
CA TYR A 85 6.10 5.16 4.09
C TYR A 85 4.80 4.46 3.72
N SER A 86 4.79 3.65 2.65
CA SER A 86 3.63 2.81 2.33
C SER A 86 3.33 1.83 3.45
N ALA A 87 4.35 1.15 3.98
CA ALA A 87 4.21 0.26 5.12
C ALA A 87 3.69 1.02 6.36
N ALA A 88 4.29 2.14 6.74
CA ALA A 88 3.90 2.98 7.87
C ALA A 88 2.46 3.51 7.76
N GLY A 89 1.95 3.71 6.54
CA GLY A 89 0.55 4.06 6.26
C GLY A 89 -0.41 2.98 6.74
N ILE A 90 -0.10 1.71 6.50
CA ILE A 90 -0.97 0.56 6.81
C ILE A 90 -1.32 0.47 8.30
N CYS A 91 -0.40 0.77 9.21
CA CYS A 91 -0.72 0.76 10.66
C CYS A 91 -1.74 1.83 10.98
N ALA A 92 -1.59 3.02 10.38
CA ALA A 92 -2.54 4.09 10.59
C ALA A 92 -3.90 3.75 9.97
N GLU A 93 -3.93 3.10 8.80
CA GLU A 93 -5.16 2.56 8.19
C GLU A 93 -5.85 1.53 9.10
N GLN A 94 -5.10 0.59 9.68
CA GLN A 94 -5.65 -0.39 10.61
C GLN A 94 -6.26 0.29 11.84
N LYS A 95 -5.60 1.29 12.43
CA LYS A 95 -6.17 2.07 13.54
C LYS A 95 -7.40 2.87 13.11
N ALA A 96 -7.42 3.38 11.88
CA ALA A 96 -8.60 4.05 11.34
C ALA A 96 -9.78 3.07 11.19
N LEU A 97 -9.54 1.87 10.66
CA LEU A 97 -10.53 0.81 10.55
C LEU A 97 -11.06 0.39 11.92
N GLU A 98 -10.19 0.20 12.91
CA GLU A 98 -10.60 -0.14 14.28
C GLU A 98 -11.58 0.87 14.87
N ALA A 99 -11.30 2.17 14.68
CA ALA A 99 -12.18 3.26 15.07
C ALA A 99 -13.47 3.29 14.23
N GLU A 100 -13.41 2.95 12.93
CA GLU A 100 -14.60 2.81 12.08
C GLU A 100 -15.53 1.69 12.57
N LEU A 101 -14.99 0.52 12.89
CA LEU A 101 -15.79 -0.60 13.43
C LEU A 101 -16.43 -0.21 14.76
N ARG A 102 -15.72 0.54 15.61
CA ARG A 102 -16.28 1.07 16.86
C ARG A 102 -17.42 2.06 16.58
N TYR A 103 -17.23 2.97 15.64
CA TYR A 103 -18.25 3.91 15.17
C TYR A 103 -19.50 3.17 14.68
N LEU A 104 -19.36 2.15 13.82
CA LEU A 104 -20.49 1.38 13.28
C LEU A 104 -21.31 0.72 14.39
N ARG A 105 -20.64 0.08 15.36
CA ARG A 105 -21.31 -0.56 16.52
C ARG A 105 -22.03 0.45 17.41
N ALA A 106 -21.37 1.56 17.73
CA ALA A 106 -21.95 2.61 18.57
C ALA A 106 -23.15 3.27 17.87
N SER A 107 -23.05 3.54 16.57
CA SER A 107 -24.14 4.08 15.76
C SER A 107 -25.34 3.14 15.74
N LYS A 108 -25.11 1.83 15.60
CA LYS A 108 -26.17 0.81 15.58
C LYS A 108 -26.92 0.69 16.91
N THR A 109 -26.23 0.90 18.02
CA THR A 109 -26.80 0.86 19.38
C THR A 109 -27.22 2.25 19.90
N ASN A 110 -27.27 3.26 19.03
CA ASN A 110 -27.64 4.64 19.36
C ASN A 110 -26.77 5.33 20.44
N GLN A 111 -25.51 4.92 20.58
CA GLN A 111 -24.54 5.56 21.47
C GLN A 111 -23.87 6.74 20.77
N VAL A 112 -24.59 7.86 20.66
CA VAL A 112 -24.17 9.02 19.83
C VAL A 112 -22.81 9.60 20.23
N ALA A 113 -22.54 9.76 21.53
CA ALA A 113 -21.28 10.33 22.01
C ALA A 113 -20.07 9.45 21.63
N GLU A 114 -20.21 8.13 21.82
CA GLU A 114 -19.18 7.15 21.44
C GLU A 114 -18.99 7.12 19.91
N ALA A 115 -20.08 7.16 19.14
CA ALA A 115 -20.01 7.21 17.69
C ALA A 115 -19.27 8.47 17.19
N GLN A 116 -19.55 9.63 17.79
CA GLN A 116 -18.87 10.87 17.43
C GLN A 116 -17.37 10.83 17.75
N ASP A 117 -17.00 10.33 18.93
CA ASP A 117 -15.59 10.21 19.34
C ASP A 117 -14.84 9.23 18.43
N ALA A 118 -15.40 8.02 18.22
CA ALA A 118 -14.83 7.02 17.33
C ALA A 118 -14.66 7.54 15.89
N ARG A 119 -15.61 8.32 15.38
CA ARG A 119 -15.51 8.94 14.04
C ARG A 119 -14.41 10.00 13.98
N ILE A 120 -14.17 10.77 15.05
CA ILE A 120 -13.06 11.72 15.12
C ILE A 120 -11.73 10.98 15.16
N GLU A 121 -11.63 9.91 15.96
CA GLU A 121 -10.46 9.04 16.01
C GLU A 121 -10.15 8.44 14.63
N GLN A 122 -11.15 7.87 13.96
CA GLN A 122 -11.03 7.35 12.60
C GLN A 122 -10.44 8.40 11.65
N LYS A 123 -11.00 9.63 11.65
CA LYS A 123 -10.53 10.70 10.76
C LYS A 123 -9.08 11.10 11.04
N ARG A 124 -8.67 11.15 12.31
CA ARG A 124 -7.29 11.48 12.70
C ARG A 124 -6.30 10.42 12.20
N TRP A 125 -6.64 9.14 12.35
CA TRP A 125 -5.80 8.05 11.85
C TRP A 125 -5.77 8.00 10.32
N ALA A 126 -6.90 8.23 9.65
CA ALA A 126 -6.95 8.34 8.20
C ALA A 126 -6.09 9.52 7.68
N ALA A 127 -6.11 10.67 8.35
CA ALA A 127 -5.24 11.80 8.01
C ALA A 127 -3.75 11.45 8.17
N LEU A 128 -3.38 10.71 9.23
CA LEU A 128 -2.00 10.26 9.41
C LEU A 128 -1.56 9.26 8.33
N ALA A 129 -2.43 8.31 7.96
CA ALA A 129 -2.19 7.38 6.87
C ALA A 129 -1.97 8.14 5.55
N ALA A 130 -2.89 9.06 5.22
CA ALA A 130 -2.81 9.90 4.03
C ALA A 130 -1.50 10.71 3.98
N GLN A 131 -1.11 11.34 5.10
CA GLN A 131 0.13 12.12 5.17
C GLN A 131 1.37 11.27 4.88
N ARG A 132 1.45 10.08 5.48
CA ARG A 132 2.61 9.16 5.29
C ARG A 132 2.68 8.69 3.85
N GLN A 133 1.58 8.18 3.32
CA GLN A 133 1.50 7.66 1.95
C GLN A 133 1.71 8.75 0.90
N TYR A 134 1.19 9.96 1.14
CA TYR A 134 1.39 11.10 0.25
C TYR A 134 2.84 11.57 0.25
N THR A 135 3.49 11.60 1.42
CA THR A 135 4.93 11.91 1.52
C THR A 135 5.75 10.90 0.72
N GLY A 136 5.44 9.60 0.85
CA GLY A 136 6.07 8.55 0.04
C GLY A 136 5.85 8.77 -1.47
N TYR A 137 4.62 9.06 -1.88
CA TYR A 137 4.27 9.36 -3.27
C TYR A 137 5.02 10.59 -3.82
N GLN A 138 5.10 11.69 -3.06
CA GLN A 138 5.81 12.91 -3.48
C GLN A 138 7.31 12.68 -3.65
N LEU A 139 7.92 11.89 -2.76
CA LEU A 139 9.34 11.50 -2.89
C LEU A 139 9.55 10.65 -4.15
N PHE A 140 8.67 9.67 -4.37
CA PHE A 140 8.67 8.86 -5.59
C PHE A 140 8.54 9.72 -6.85
N GLN A 141 7.52 10.58 -6.90
CA GLN A 141 7.27 11.49 -8.02
C GLN A 141 8.48 12.38 -8.28
N SER A 142 9.02 13.04 -7.26
CA SER A 142 10.18 13.92 -7.39
C SER A 142 11.40 13.19 -7.95
N ARG A 143 11.70 11.98 -7.46
CA ARG A 143 12.80 11.15 -7.99
C ARG A 143 12.52 10.73 -9.44
N TYR A 144 11.30 10.32 -9.74
CA TYR A 144 10.89 9.90 -11.07
C TYR A 144 11.11 11.02 -12.09
N GLU A 145 10.56 12.19 -11.81
CA GLU A 145 10.62 13.36 -12.68
C GLU A 145 12.06 13.84 -12.85
N LYS A 146 12.88 13.80 -11.78
CA LYS A 146 14.31 14.12 -11.87
C LYS A 146 15.09 13.11 -12.71
N LYS A 147 14.81 11.81 -12.59
CA LYS A 147 15.53 10.76 -13.32
C LYS A 147 15.18 10.74 -14.81
N TYR A 148 13.89 10.86 -15.12
CA TYR A 148 13.38 10.70 -16.49
C TYR A 148 13.11 12.02 -17.21
N GLN A 149 13.19 13.17 -16.51
CA GLN A 149 12.95 14.52 -17.05
C GLN A 149 11.57 14.68 -17.69
N LYS A 150 10.56 14.01 -17.11
CA LYS A 150 9.17 13.97 -17.58
C LYS A 150 8.22 13.87 -16.39
N ALA A 151 7.01 14.40 -16.51
CA ALA A 151 6.02 14.29 -15.44
C ALA A 151 5.55 12.83 -15.28
N LEU A 152 5.20 12.46 -14.05
CA LEU A 152 4.69 11.12 -13.76
C LEU A 152 3.35 10.89 -14.49
N GLY A 153 3.22 9.75 -15.17
CA GLY A 153 2.00 9.35 -15.88
C GLY A 153 1.78 10.00 -17.26
N GLU A 154 2.75 10.73 -17.81
CA GLU A 154 2.71 11.21 -19.21
C GLU A 154 3.21 10.15 -20.20
N GLU A 155 4.34 9.51 -19.91
CA GLU A 155 4.94 8.47 -20.76
C GLU A 155 5.54 7.35 -19.93
N CYS A 156 5.63 6.17 -20.54
CA CYS A 156 6.24 5.01 -19.89
C CYS A 156 7.77 5.10 -19.90
N PRO A 157 8.40 5.06 -18.72
CA PRO A 157 9.86 5.08 -18.60
C PRO A 157 10.44 3.73 -19.03
N ARG A 158 11.70 3.71 -19.46
CA ARG A 158 12.45 2.46 -19.61
C ARG A 158 12.97 1.99 -18.26
N MET A 159 12.21 1.12 -17.59
CA MET A 159 12.58 0.51 -16.29
C MET A 159 13.28 -0.82 -16.51
N ASN A 160 14.60 -0.84 -16.31
CA ASN A 160 15.43 -2.01 -16.65
C ASN A 160 15.51 -3.07 -15.55
N SER A 161 15.13 -2.75 -14.30
CA SER A 161 15.20 -3.69 -13.17
C SER A 161 13.84 -3.93 -12.52
N ASP A 162 13.68 -5.13 -11.96
CA ASP A 162 12.47 -5.52 -11.24
C ASP A 162 12.22 -4.64 -10.02
N ILE A 163 13.28 -4.28 -9.28
CA ILE A 163 13.19 -3.35 -8.15
C ILE A 163 12.63 -2.00 -8.59
N GLU A 164 13.05 -1.48 -9.75
CA GLU A 164 12.55 -0.21 -10.26
C GLU A 164 11.06 -0.27 -10.62
N GLN A 165 10.64 -1.35 -11.28
CA GLN A 165 9.23 -1.58 -11.60
C GLN A 165 8.38 -1.80 -10.33
N THR A 166 8.91 -2.49 -9.31
CA THR A 166 8.25 -2.67 -8.01
C THR A 166 8.12 -1.35 -7.25
N VAL A 167 9.18 -0.53 -7.19
CA VAL A 167 9.12 0.80 -6.58
C VAL A 167 8.12 1.70 -7.31
N TYR A 168 8.06 1.59 -8.64
CA TYR A 168 7.06 2.30 -9.44
C TYR A 168 5.63 1.87 -9.09
N LEU A 169 5.36 0.56 -9.02
CA LEU A 169 4.07 0.02 -8.59
C LEU A 169 3.68 0.51 -7.20
N LEU A 170 4.58 0.36 -6.22
CA LEU A 170 4.33 0.76 -4.83
C LEU A 170 4.14 2.27 -4.69
N GLY A 171 4.95 3.07 -5.39
CA GLY A 171 4.80 4.52 -5.41
C GLY A 171 3.41 4.94 -5.92
N MET A 172 2.96 4.35 -7.03
CA MET A 172 1.63 4.61 -7.59
C MET A 172 0.50 4.17 -6.66
N LEU A 173 0.60 2.98 -6.05
CA LEU A 173 -0.38 2.51 -5.06
C LEU A 173 -0.42 3.40 -3.81
N SER A 174 0.74 3.88 -3.34
CA SER A 174 0.84 4.81 -2.22
C SER A 174 0.11 6.13 -2.54
N GLY A 175 0.22 6.63 -3.76
CA GLY A 175 -0.54 7.81 -4.20
C GLY A 175 -2.05 7.59 -4.13
N LEU A 176 -2.53 6.45 -4.62
CA LEU A 176 -3.95 6.10 -4.59
C LEU A 176 -4.47 5.91 -3.16
N GLN A 177 -3.73 5.20 -2.31
CA GLN A 177 -4.07 5.02 -0.90
C GLN A 177 -4.10 6.36 -0.15
N ALA A 178 -3.14 7.25 -0.44
CA ALA A 178 -3.11 8.58 0.17
C ALA A 178 -4.38 9.38 -0.13
N MET A 179 -4.83 9.35 -1.38
CA MET A 179 -6.07 10.01 -1.80
C MET A 179 -7.29 9.40 -1.09
N THR A 180 -7.40 8.08 -1.03
CA THR A 180 -8.51 7.39 -0.35
C THR A 180 -8.55 7.72 1.15
N ASN A 181 -7.41 7.70 1.82
CA ASN A 181 -7.34 8.04 3.24
C ASN A 181 -7.61 9.51 3.52
N ASP A 182 -7.19 10.41 2.61
CA ASP A 182 -7.52 11.83 2.76
C ASP A 182 -9.02 12.07 2.65
N ILE A 183 -9.71 11.39 1.71
CA ILE A 183 -11.17 11.40 1.62
C ILE A 183 -11.81 10.89 2.93
N ASN A 184 -11.32 9.78 3.47
CA ASN A 184 -11.82 9.21 4.73
C ASN A 184 -11.58 10.13 5.94
N SER A 185 -10.52 10.94 5.91
CA SER A 185 -10.24 11.96 6.92
C SER A 185 -11.15 13.20 6.82
N GLY A 186 -11.83 13.38 5.69
CA GLY A 186 -12.57 14.59 5.36
C GLY A 186 -11.72 15.68 4.67
N GLY A 187 -10.61 15.30 4.03
CA GLY A 187 -9.72 16.21 3.29
C GLY A 187 -8.70 16.94 4.15
N ALA A 188 -8.27 16.36 5.28
CA ALA A 188 -7.40 17.04 6.24
C ALA A 188 -5.99 17.32 5.70
N VAL A 189 -5.48 16.47 4.80
CA VAL A 189 -4.14 16.55 4.22
C VAL A 189 -4.14 17.27 2.87
N HIS A 190 -5.31 17.39 2.23
CA HIS A 190 -5.48 18.04 0.92
C HIS A 190 -4.70 17.33 -0.20
N VAL A 191 -4.81 15.99 -0.24
CA VAL A 191 -4.16 15.18 -1.27
C VAL A 191 -4.84 15.46 -2.62
N PRO A 192 -4.08 15.80 -3.67
CA PRO A 192 -4.66 16.06 -4.99
C PRO A 192 -5.39 14.85 -5.57
N LYS A 193 -6.63 15.04 -6.03
CA LYS A 193 -7.48 13.96 -6.57
C LYS A 193 -7.07 13.54 -8.00
N ASP A 194 -6.33 14.39 -8.71
CA ASP A 194 -5.79 14.09 -10.03
C ASP A 194 -4.70 13.00 -10.00
N ILE A 195 -4.16 12.66 -8.82
CA ILE A 195 -3.32 11.48 -8.61
C ILE A 195 -3.97 10.23 -9.19
N ALA A 196 -5.29 10.05 -9.06
CA ALA A 196 -5.96 8.89 -9.62
C ALA A 196 -5.82 8.79 -11.15
N ALA A 197 -5.87 9.92 -11.87
CA ALA A 197 -5.66 9.95 -13.31
C ALA A 197 -4.20 9.67 -13.68
N VAL A 198 -3.25 10.17 -12.88
CA VAL A 198 -1.81 9.87 -13.03
C VAL A 198 -1.55 8.37 -12.83
N VAL A 199 -2.12 7.78 -11.78
CA VAL A 199 -2.01 6.36 -11.47
C VAL A 199 -2.64 5.50 -12.56
N GLU A 200 -3.84 5.83 -13.03
CA GLU A 200 -4.52 5.08 -14.09
C GLU A 200 -3.67 4.98 -15.35
N ARG A 201 -3.11 6.12 -15.79
CA ARG A 201 -2.22 6.16 -16.96
C ARG A 201 -0.92 5.45 -16.70
N GLY A 202 -0.29 5.65 -15.55
CA GLY A 202 1.02 5.05 -15.29
C GLY A 202 1.00 3.54 -15.04
N MET A 203 -0.12 2.98 -14.57
CA MET A 203 -0.24 1.53 -14.42
C MET A 203 -0.13 0.76 -15.76
N VAL A 204 -0.33 1.42 -16.90
CA VAL A 204 -0.12 0.80 -18.23
C VAL A 204 1.36 0.51 -18.52
N CYS A 205 2.27 1.14 -17.76
CA CYS A 205 3.71 0.99 -17.94
C CYS A 205 4.29 -0.25 -17.26
N LEU A 206 3.46 -0.99 -16.53
CA LEU A 206 3.84 -2.23 -15.86
C LEU A 206 3.23 -3.44 -16.57
N ASP A 207 3.99 -4.53 -16.62
CA ASP A 207 3.48 -5.80 -17.13
C ASP A 207 2.47 -6.40 -16.13
N ASN A 208 1.22 -6.55 -16.57
CA ASN A 208 0.14 -6.99 -15.70
C ASN A 208 0.33 -8.43 -15.19
N ALA A 209 0.89 -9.33 -16.01
CA ALA A 209 1.07 -10.73 -15.62
C ALA A 209 2.25 -10.92 -14.64
N LYS A 210 3.31 -10.13 -14.83
CA LYS A 210 4.48 -10.08 -13.96
C LYS A 210 4.11 -9.56 -12.57
N PHE A 211 3.29 -8.51 -12.51
CA PHE A 211 2.80 -7.94 -11.27
C PHE A 211 1.41 -8.46 -10.90
N TRP A 212 1.21 -9.79 -11.01
CA TRP A 212 0.08 -10.52 -10.38
C TRP A 212 -1.32 -9.92 -10.60
N GLY A 213 -1.55 -9.30 -11.75
CA GLY A 213 -2.80 -8.64 -12.09
C GLY A 213 -3.03 -7.29 -11.39
N ALA A 214 -2.13 -6.85 -10.52
CA ALA A 214 -2.28 -5.62 -9.74
C ALA A 214 -2.39 -4.35 -10.60
N PRO A 215 -1.63 -4.16 -11.71
CA PRO A 215 -1.77 -2.96 -12.53
C PRO A 215 -3.18 -2.77 -13.10
N ASN A 216 -3.75 -3.79 -13.75
CA ASN A 216 -5.10 -3.69 -14.31
C ASN A 216 -6.18 -3.67 -13.21
N ALA A 217 -6.00 -4.41 -12.12
CA ALA A 217 -6.91 -4.33 -10.97
C ALA A 217 -6.95 -2.90 -10.41
N THR A 218 -5.79 -2.23 -10.29
CA THR A 218 -5.73 -0.84 -9.79
C THR A 218 -6.49 0.11 -10.72
N ARG A 219 -6.30 -0.03 -12.04
CA ARG A 219 -7.04 0.77 -13.02
C ARG A 219 -8.55 0.54 -12.92
N ALA A 220 -8.99 -0.71 -12.78
CA ALA A 220 -10.40 -1.05 -12.62
C ALA A 220 -11.00 -0.53 -11.30
N VAL A 221 -10.23 -0.52 -10.21
CA VAL A 221 -10.65 0.17 -8.97
C VAL A 221 -10.90 1.66 -9.25
N ILE A 222 -9.98 2.34 -9.95
CA ILE A 222 -10.14 3.76 -10.28
C ILE A 222 -11.39 4.00 -11.15
N TRP A 223 -11.63 3.16 -12.15
CA TRP A 223 -12.83 3.23 -13.00
C TRP A 223 -14.14 3.02 -12.22
N THR A 224 -14.08 2.29 -11.10
CA THR A 224 -15.23 2.04 -10.22
C THR A 224 -15.45 3.19 -9.24
N LEU A 225 -14.36 3.74 -8.68
CA LEU A 225 -14.42 4.76 -7.63
C LEU A 225 -14.72 6.16 -8.14
N LEU A 226 -14.27 6.48 -9.36
CA LEU A 226 -14.39 7.83 -9.91
C LEU A 226 -15.51 7.91 -10.96
N PRO A 227 -16.54 8.75 -10.74
CA PRO A 227 -17.59 8.97 -11.73
C PRO A 227 -17.01 9.37 -13.09
N GLY A 228 -17.47 8.70 -14.16
CA GLY A 228 -17.03 8.94 -15.54
C GLY A 228 -15.66 8.33 -15.93
N ALA A 229 -14.86 7.84 -14.97
CA ALA A 229 -13.53 7.30 -15.28
C ALA A 229 -13.56 5.97 -16.06
N GLY A 230 -14.68 5.25 -16.01
CA GLY A 230 -14.89 4.01 -16.77
C GLY A 230 -15.43 4.19 -18.19
N GLU A 231 -15.76 5.41 -18.63
CA GLU A 231 -16.32 5.63 -19.97
C GLU A 231 -15.34 5.20 -21.07
N GLY A 232 -15.80 4.35 -21.99
CA GLY A 232 -14.97 3.80 -23.07
C GLY A 232 -13.90 2.80 -22.61
N LYS A 233 -13.95 2.33 -21.35
CA LYS A 233 -13.05 1.31 -20.80
C LYS A 233 -13.73 -0.07 -20.75
N PRO A 234 -12.96 -1.16 -20.63
CA PRO A 234 -13.52 -2.48 -20.33
C PRO A 234 -14.33 -2.47 -19.03
N ASP A 235 -15.22 -3.45 -18.87
CA ASP A 235 -15.97 -3.61 -17.62
C ASP A 235 -15.01 -3.75 -16.42
N PRO A 236 -15.12 -2.88 -15.40
CA PRO A 236 -14.21 -2.89 -14.26
C PRO A 236 -14.23 -4.22 -13.50
N TYR A 237 -15.41 -4.81 -13.31
CA TYR A 237 -15.56 -6.04 -12.53
C TYR A 237 -15.02 -7.26 -13.26
N GLN A 238 -15.25 -7.36 -14.57
CA GLN A 238 -14.63 -8.37 -15.41
C GLN A 238 -13.11 -8.23 -15.39
N THR A 239 -12.59 -7.00 -15.46
CA THR A 239 -11.13 -6.72 -15.38
C THR A 239 -10.56 -7.13 -14.02
N LEU A 240 -11.28 -6.87 -12.92
CA LEU A 240 -10.90 -7.30 -11.57
C LEU A 240 -10.88 -8.84 -11.47
N LYS A 241 -11.93 -9.53 -11.94
CA LYS A 241 -11.98 -11.01 -11.94
C LYS A 241 -10.88 -11.66 -12.77
N GLN A 242 -10.54 -11.07 -13.92
CA GLN A 242 -9.38 -11.55 -14.70
C GLN A 242 -8.07 -11.32 -13.93
N SER A 243 -7.97 -10.20 -13.22
CA SER A 243 -6.78 -9.88 -12.42
C SER A 243 -6.64 -10.77 -11.18
N THR A 244 -7.74 -11.19 -10.55
CA THR A 244 -7.71 -12.16 -9.44
C THR A 244 -7.18 -13.51 -9.92
N GLN A 245 -7.63 -14.01 -11.08
CA GLN A 245 -7.12 -15.25 -11.67
C GLN A 245 -5.60 -15.21 -11.89
N ILE A 246 -5.06 -14.09 -12.38
CA ILE A 246 -3.61 -13.91 -12.52
C ILE A 246 -2.93 -13.93 -11.14
N GLY A 247 -3.50 -13.23 -10.16
CA GLY A 247 -3.00 -13.21 -8.78
C GLY A 247 -2.92 -14.60 -8.14
N GLU A 248 -3.97 -15.41 -8.32
CA GLU A 248 -4.02 -16.81 -7.86
C GLU A 248 -2.92 -17.65 -8.51
N GLN A 249 -2.77 -17.59 -9.84
CA GLN A 249 -1.75 -18.33 -10.57
C GLN A 249 -0.32 -17.95 -10.16
N LYS A 250 -0.12 -16.69 -9.73
CA LYS A 250 1.18 -16.17 -9.29
C LYS A 250 1.41 -16.31 -7.78
N GLY A 251 0.41 -16.76 -7.02
CA GLY A 251 0.47 -16.89 -5.56
C GLY A 251 0.54 -15.55 -4.82
N VAL A 252 0.04 -14.45 -5.41
CA VAL A 252 0.03 -13.11 -4.79
C VAL A 252 -1.35 -12.48 -4.98
N ARG A 253 -2.14 -12.39 -3.92
CA ARG A 253 -3.57 -12.08 -4.00
C ARG A 253 -3.90 -10.58 -3.83
N LEU A 254 -2.96 -9.69 -4.15
CA LEU A 254 -3.20 -8.24 -4.09
C LEU A 254 -4.38 -7.81 -4.98
N SER A 255 -4.56 -8.46 -6.13
CA SER A 255 -5.71 -8.21 -7.01
C SER A 255 -7.06 -8.57 -6.38
N HIS A 256 -7.11 -9.53 -5.46
CA HIS A 256 -8.34 -9.82 -4.69
C HIS A 256 -8.66 -8.71 -3.70
N ALA A 257 -7.66 -8.16 -3.02
CA ALA A 257 -7.87 -7.01 -2.14
C ALA A 257 -8.41 -5.81 -2.92
N LEU A 258 -7.86 -5.54 -4.10
CA LEU A 258 -8.36 -4.50 -5.00
C LEU A 258 -9.79 -4.78 -5.48
N TYR A 259 -10.12 -6.05 -5.76
CA TYR A 259 -11.50 -6.42 -6.08
C TYR A 259 -12.45 -6.16 -4.90
N ALA A 260 -12.10 -6.59 -3.69
CA ALA A 260 -12.90 -6.34 -2.50
C ALA A 260 -13.09 -4.83 -2.24
N VAL A 261 -12.05 -4.01 -2.44
CA VAL A 261 -12.15 -2.54 -2.32
C VAL A 261 -13.16 -1.96 -3.32
N ALA A 262 -13.07 -2.35 -4.59
CA ALA A 262 -14.02 -1.89 -5.61
C ALA A 262 -15.45 -2.34 -5.30
N ALA A 263 -15.62 -3.59 -4.87
CA ALA A 263 -16.92 -4.14 -4.49
C ALA A 263 -17.53 -3.37 -3.32
N GLN A 264 -16.77 -3.13 -2.24
CA GLN A 264 -17.22 -2.34 -1.09
C GLN A 264 -17.67 -0.94 -1.52
N ALA A 265 -16.89 -0.28 -2.35
CA ALA A 265 -17.19 1.08 -2.77
C ALA A 265 -18.42 1.20 -3.67
N SER A 266 -18.85 0.11 -4.30
CA SER A 266 -20.06 0.09 -5.11
C SER A 266 -21.36 0.03 -4.31
N GLY A 267 -21.29 -0.38 -3.03
CA GLY A 267 -22.46 -0.61 -2.19
C GLY A 267 -23.34 -1.79 -2.63
N ASP A 268 -22.86 -2.64 -3.54
CA ASP A 268 -23.57 -3.79 -4.07
C ASP A 268 -23.20 -5.07 -3.29
N ASP A 269 -24.12 -5.53 -2.44
CA ASP A 269 -23.95 -6.69 -1.58
C ASP A 269 -23.50 -7.94 -2.34
N ALA A 270 -24.06 -8.19 -3.52
CA ALA A 270 -23.71 -9.37 -4.30
C ALA A 270 -22.23 -9.35 -4.71
N LYS A 271 -21.70 -8.17 -5.05
CA LYS A 271 -20.30 -8.01 -5.42
C LYS A 271 -19.37 -8.10 -4.22
N VAL A 272 -19.78 -7.56 -3.06
CA VAL A 272 -18.99 -7.69 -1.81
C VAL A 272 -18.87 -9.16 -1.44
N ARG A 273 -19.99 -9.88 -1.40
CA ARG A 273 -20.02 -11.31 -1.07
C ARG A 273 -19.22 -12.15 -2.06
N ASP A 274 -19.33 -11.88 -3.36
CA ASP A 274 -18.56 -12.56 -4.41
C ASP A 274 -17.04 -12.33 -4.25
N ALA A 275 -16.63 -11.10 -3.97
CA ALA A 275 -15.21 -10.78 -3.75
C ALA A 275 -14.64 -11.48 -2.50
N LEU A 276 -15.38 -11.50 -1.40
CA LEU A 276 -15.00 -12.18 -0.16
C LEU A 276 -14.92 -13.71 -0.36
N LYS A 277 -15.96 -14.32 -0.95
CA LYS A 277 -15.99 -15.76 -1.25
C LYS A 277 -14.84 -16.16 -2.17
N THR A 278 -14.59 -15.37 -3.22
CA THR A 278 -13.49 -15.61 -4.18
C THR A 278 -12.12 -15.53 -3.49
N PHE A 279 -11.92 -14.58 -2.58
CA PHE A 279 -10.67 -14.50 -1.81
C PHE A 279 -10.50 -15.68 -0.85
N ALA A 280 -11.55 -16.09 -0.15
CA ALA A 280 -11.50 -17.24 0.75
C ALA A 280 -11.13 -18.54 -0.01
N GLN A 281 -11.72 -18.76 -1.18
CA GLN A 281 -11.39 -19.88 -2.07
C GLN A 281 -9.96 -19.80 -2.64
N ALA A 282 -9.40 -18.59 -2.75
CA ALA A 282 -8.04 -18.41 -3.22
C ALA A 282 -6.99 -18.80 -2.17
N ARG A 283 -7.35 -18.95 -0.89
CA ARG A 283 -6.44 -19.24 0.23
C ARG A 283 -6.42 -20.70 0.70
N THR A 284 -7.00 -21.62 -0.07
CA THR A 284 -6.94 -23.05 0.23
C THR A 284 -5.51 -23.58 0.12
N GLU A 285 -5.22 -24.72 0.77
CA GLU A 285 -3.90 -25.37 0.74
C GLU A 285 -3.44 -25.70 -0.70
N GLU A 286 -4.39 -25.96 -1.61
CA GLU A 286 -4.14 -26.23 -3.02
C GLU A 286 -3.58 -25.02 -3.80
N LYS A 287 -3.71 -23.81 -3.24
CA LYS A 287 -3.24 -22.56 -3.84
C LYS A 287 -2.16 -21.97 -2.93
N PRO A 288 -0.90 -22.43 -2.99
CA PRO A 288 0.14 -21.93 -2.10
C PRO A 288 0.50 -20.46 -2.40
N VAL A 289 0.83 -19.73 -1.33
CA VAL A 289 1.36 -18.34 -1.42
C VAL A 289 2.74 -18.38 -2.07
N ASN A 290 3.06 -17.39 -2.88
CA ASN A 290 4.39 -17.20 -3.42
C ASN A 290 5.40 -16.89 -2.29
N PRO A 291 6.45 -17.70 -2.09
CA PRO A 291 7.36 -17.52 -0.96
C PRO A 291 8.16 -16.22 -1.01
N GLN A 292 8.30 -15.59 -2.17
CA GLN A 292 9.05 -14.33 -2.32
C GLN A 292 8.21 -13.09 -1.96
N PHE A 293 6.88 -13.22 -1.89
CA PHE A 293 5.96 -12.08 -1.77
C PHE A 293 4.87 -12.32 -0.72
N LYS A 294 5.18 -13.12 0.30
CA LYS A 294 4.26 -13.39 1.42
C LYS A 294 3.74 -12.12 2.08
N LEU A 295 4.57 -11.08 2.15
CA LEU A 295 4.18 -9.82 2.78
C LEU A 295 3.04 -9.15 2.03
N ILE A 296 3.13 -9.14 0.70
CA ILE A 296 2.11 -8.54 -0.16
C ILE A 296 0.79 -9.33 -0.06
N ASP A 297 0.87 -10.66 0.01
CA ASP A 297 -0.30 -11.51 0.23
C ASP A 297 -0.91 -11.33 1.63
N SER A 298 -0.08 -11.18 2.67
CA SER A 298 -0.51 -10.89 4.04
C SER A 298 -1.20 -9.52 4.15
N MET A 299 -0.63 -8.50 3.51
CA MET A 299 -1.27 -7.18 3.38
C MET A 299 -2.62 -7.27 2.66
N ALA A 300 -2.71 -8.07 1.59
CA ALA A 300 -3.98 -8.33 0.91
C ALA A 300 -4.99 -9.00 1.84
N ALA A 301 -4.57 -9.98 2.65
CA ALA A 301 -5.42 -10.62 3.64
C ALA A 301 -5.95 -9.63 4.68
N ILE A 302 -5.09 -8.75 5.21
CA ILE A 302 -5.51 -7.71 6.16
C ILE A 302 -6.56 -6.78 5.53
N MET A 303 -6.34 -6.34 4.29
CA MET A 303 -7.31 -5.50 3.59
C MET A 303 -8.66 -6.19 3.41
N VAL A 304 -8.67 -7.45 2.94
CA VAL A 304 -9.91 -8.20 2.73
C VAL A 304 -10.61 -8.54 4.05
N SER A 305 -9.86 -8.92 5.10
CA SER A 305 -10.40 -9.11 6.45
C SER A 305 -11.02 -7.85 7.00
N GLY A 306 -10.40 -6.68 6.80
CA GLY A 306 -10.99 -5.42 7.22
C GLY A 306 -12.30 -5.09 6.51
N ILE A 307 -12.40 -5.40 5.21
CA ILE A 307 -13.64 -5.25 4.42
C ILE A 307 -14.71 -6.23 4.93
N SER A 308 -14.33 -7.47 5.21
CA SER A 308 -15.21 -8.49 5.81
C SER A 308 -15.75 -8.03 7.17
N ASP A 309 -14.87 -7.57 8.06
CA ASP A 309 -15.24 -7.09 9.39
C ASP A 309 -16.16 -5.87 9.33
N ARG A 310 -15.89 -4.94 8.41
CA ARG A 310 -16.75 -3.79 8.18
C ARG A 310 -18.13 -4.23 7.70
N TYR A 311 -18.18 -5.13 6.70
CA TYR A 311 -19.42 -5.67 6.14
C TYR A 311 -20.27 -6.36 7.20
N TRP A 312 -19.66 -7.22 8.01
CA TRP A 312 -20.33 -7.88 9.13
C TRP A 312 -20.76 -6.89 10.22
N THR A 313 -19.92 -5.94 10.58
CA THR A 313 -20.22 -4.99 11.66
C THR A 313 -21.39 -4.08 11.30
N GLU A 314 -21.45 -3.62 10.05
CA GLU A 314 -22.55 -2.82 9.51
C GLU A 314 -23.89 -3.60 9.64
N ASN A 315 -23.88 -4.88 9.26
CA ASN A 315 -25.10 -5.68 9.17
C ASN A 315 -25.51 -6.41 10.46
N THR A 316 -24.56 -6.79 11.31
CA THR A 316 -24.81 -7.58 12.54
C THR A 316 -24.41 -6.86 13.82
N GLY A 317 -23.47 -5.91 13.75
CA GLY A 317 -22.90 -5.24 14.93
C GLY A 317 -21.68 -5.95 15.52
N ILE A 318 -21.21 -7.05 14.92
CA ILE A 318 -19.98 -7.75 15.30
C ILE A 318 -19.09 -7.98 14.08
N ARG A 319 -17.83 -8.32 14.33
CA ARG A 319 -16.87 -8.66 13.26
C ARG A 319 -17.22 -9.98 12.58
N SER A 320 -16.57 -10.21 11.43
CA SER A 320 -16.67 -11.50 10.76
C SER A 320 -16.01 -12.59 11.59
N GLY A 321 -16.64 -13.77 11.66
CA GLY A 321 -16.02 -14.97 12.23
C GLY A 321 -15.02 -15.60 11.26
N ASP A 322 -14.42 -16.73 11.64
CA ASP A 322 -13.39 -17.41 10.85
C ASP A 322 -13.86 -17.80 9.44
N ASP A 323 -15.13 -18.17 9.29
CA ASP A 323 -15.79 -18.50 8.00
C ASP A 323 -16.60 -17.33 7.43
N GLY A 324 -16.50 -16.13 8.01
CA GLY A 324 -17.34 -14.97 7.65
C GLY A 324 -17.10 -14.39 6.25
N MET A 325 -16.09 -14.87 5.53
CA MET A 325 -15.91 -14.58 4.10
C MET A 325 -16.61 -15.58 3.17
N GLN A 326 -17.03 -16.73 3.71
CA GLN A 326 -17.58 -17.87 2.98
C GLN A 326 -19.09 -18.01 3.22
N ARG A 327 -19.52 -17.81 4.47
CA ARG A 327 -20.92 -17.85 4.90
C ARG A 327 -21.28 -16.50 5.50
N PHE A 328 -22.49 -16.03 5.22
CA PHE A 328 -22.98 -14.73 5.72
C PHE A 328 -24.16 -14.92 6.68
N TRP A 329 -24.38 -13.95 7.57
CA TRP A 329 -25.36 -14.02 8.67
C TRP A 329 -26.81 -14.29 8.25
N ASP A 330 -27.16 -14.04 6.99
CA ASP A 330 -28.49 -14.21 6.42
C ASP A 330 -28.60 -15.40 5.46
N GLU A 331 -27.53 -16.16 5.28
CA GLU A 331 -27.56 -17.43 4.59
C GLU A 331 -28.05 -18.48 5.60
N SER A 332 -29.26 -19.02 5.38
CA SER A 332 -29.78 -20.08 6.23
C SER A 332 -28.87 -21.30 6.10
N ASP A 333 -28.32 -21.77 7.22
CA ASP A 333 -27.94 -23.17 7.33
C ASP A 333 -29.18 -23.98 6.99
N SER A 334 -29.07 -24.90 6.02
CA SER A 334 -30.07 -25.94 5.88
C SER A 334 -30.12 -26.70 7.21
N SER A 335 -31.12 -26.34 8.03
CA SER A 335 -31.61 -26.95 9.26
C SER A 335 -31.33 -28.45 9.38
N SER A 336 -30.13 -28.83 9.77
CA SER A 336 -29.77 -30.24 9.98
C SER A 336 -28.73 -30.40 11.08
N GLU A 337 -27.65 -29.61 11.10
CA GLU A 337 -26.62 -29.81 12.13
C GLU A 337 -27.03 -29.39 13.55
N LEU A 338 -27.93 -28.41 13.70
CA LEU A 338 -28.46 -28.01 15.01
C LEU A 338 -29.62 -28.90 15.47
N ASP A 339 -30.49 -29.34 14.55
CA ASP A 339 -31.59 -30.26 14.90
C ASP A 339 -31.05 -31.65 15.27
N ASP A 340 -30.03 -32.17 14.56
CA ASP A 340 -29.38 -33.45 14.89
C ASP A 340 -28.66 -33.42 16.25
N LEU A 341 -28.22 -32.24 16.73
CA LEU A 341 -27.59 -32.09 18.03
C LEU A 341 -28.59 -32.15 19.19
N PHE A 342 -29.88 -31.88 18.94
CA PHE A 342 -30.94 -31.86 19.95
C PHE A 342 -31.99 -32.98 19.77
N SER A 343 -31.96 -33.74 18.68
CA SER A 343 -32.80 -34.92 18.47
C SER A 343 -32.14 -36.24 18.86
N ALA A 344 -30.89 -36.24 19.35
CA ALA A 344 -30.19 -37.44 19.78
C ALA A 344 -30.56 -37.94 21.19
N ASP A 345 -31.43 -37.24 21.93
CA ASP A 345 -31.89 -37.62 23.28
C ASP A 345 -33.43 -37.62 23.40
N LEU A 346 -34.13 -38.39 22.56
CA LEU A 346 -35.52 -38.80 22.78
C LEU A 346 -35.71 -40.31 22.68
#